data_AF-A0A7I7QR43-F1
#
_entry.id   AF-A0A7I7QR43-F1
#
_cell.length_a   1.000
_cell.length_b   1.000
_cell.length_c   1.000
_cell.angle_alpha   90.00
_cell.angle_beta   90.00
_cell.angle_gamma   90.00
#
_symmetry.space_group_name_H-M   'P 1'
#
loop_
_entity.id
_entity.type
_entity.pdbx_description
1 polymer ?
#
loop_
_entity_poly.entity_id
_entity_poly.type
_entity_poly.pdbx_seq_one_letter_code
_entity_poly.pdbx_strand_id
1 'polypeptide(L)'
;MATLDWTITFVGTGSLFGAPHRAFPSTLITTSNFAYLVDCGDGTVSRLRQIDKVNIDLVVITEIGSSEMGGVLTLGETSRRSTRRPLPIVGPPGLLAALESLAVLSHFSTAEMFDVTEAEPNTVLHEHHQQYLEAVPVAVNTNEIAYAYMLFETPKVGRVDAEKAARLGIKGADFSALVRGESVRGVRPKDVIGPPRPGRRVVIAGRGRPTQELRAALQNSDVAILSAPFTDDRLEVAEDTGYLTGWEAAKLARDENVRLCALQRLGPFSPPWYQLQEAGQFFDRLVGPEDGSIIRVPLPENGRPQFRRAVAPSRRRQDGAR
;
A
#
# COMPACT_ATOMS: atom_id res chain seq x y z
N MET A 1 -5.63 -19.98 13.76
CA MET A 1 -4.53 -19.00 13.76
C MET A 1 -5.15 -17.61 13.67
N ALA A 2 -4.97 -16.77 14.68
CA ALA A 2 -5.37 -15.36 14.57
C ALA A 2 -4.59 -14.75 13.42
N THR A 3 -5.26 -14.40 12.32
CA THR A 3 -4.60 -13.69 11.22
C THR A 3 -4.20 -12.32 11.74
N LEU A 4 -2.89 -12.13 11.93
CA LEU A 4 -2.28 -10.85 12.29
C LEU A 4 -2.81 -9.74 11.37
N ASP A 5 -3.01 -8.56 11.94
CA ASP A 5 -3.38 -7.37 11.18
C ASP A 5 -2.27 -7.02 10.18
N TRP A 6 -2.64 -6.52 9.01
CA TRP A 6 -1.63 -5.93 8.13
C TRP A 6 -1.14 -4.64 8.75
N THR A 7 0.13 -4.33 8.54
CA THR A 7 0.76 -3.10 9.04
C THR A 7 1.30 -2.32 7.86
N ILE A 8 0.84 -1.08 7.70
CA ILE A 8 1.35 -0.12 6.73
C ILE A 8 2.25 0.84 7.50
N THR A 9 3.54 0.85 7.20
CA THR A 9 4.53 1.76 7.78
C THR A 9 4.96 2.77 6.72
N PHE A 10 4.77 4.05 7.01
CA PHE A 10 5.21 5.12 6.13
C PHE A 10 6.69 5.38 6.36
N VAL A 11 7.55 4.80 5.51
CA VAL A 11 9.02 4.92 5.64
C VAL A 11 9.46 6.33 5.26
N GLY A 12 8.88 6.88 4.19
CA GLY A 12 9.09 8.24 3.73
C GLY A 12 7.80 8.84 3.16
N THR A 13 7.54 10.10 3.51
CA THR A 13 6.26 10.78 3.25
C THR A 13 6.40 12.10 2.48
N GLY A 14 7.62 12.48 2.13
CA GLY A 14 7.95 13.73 1.46
C GLY A 14 7.53 13.75 -0.01
N SER A 15 7.65 14.94 -0.62
CA SER A 15 7.40 15.17 -2.05
C SER A 15 8.65 15.73 -2.72
N LEU A 16 8.72 15.62 -4.05
CA LEU A 16 9.78 16.24 -4.86
C LEU A 16 9.89 17.76 -4.70
N PHE A 17 8.83 18.41 -4.23
CA PHE A 17 8.77 19.87 -4.08
C PHE A 17 9.51 20.39 -2.84
N GLY A 18 10.00 19.50 -1.99
CA GLY A 18 10.81 19.82 -0.82
C GLY A 18 10.08 19.59 0.49
N ALA A 19 10.68 18.77 1.35
CA ALA A 19 10.21 18.55 2.72
C ALA A 19 11.43 18.23 3.61
N PRO A 20 12.07 19.23 4.25
CA PRO A 20 13.41 19.09 4.84
C PRO A 20 13.55 18.03 5.95
N HIS A 21 12.43 17.52 6.47
CA HIS A 21 12.42 16.50 7.53
C HIS A 21 11.74 15.19 7.12
N ARG A 22 11.43 15.02 5.83
CA ARG A 22 10.76 13.83 5.30
C ARG A 22 11.63 13.19 4.22
N ALA A 23 11.84 11.88 4.33
CA ALA A 23 12.37 11.09 3.23
C ALA A 23 11.38 11.11 2.05
N PHE A 24 11.89 10.86 0.85
CA PHE A 24 11.04 10.71 -0.32
C PHE A 24 10.11 9.49 -0.20
N PRO A 25 9.05 9.41 -1.03
CA PRO A 25 7.98 8.42 -0.90
C PRO A 25 8.52 7.00 -0.75
N SER A 26 8.09 6.34 0.33
CA SER A 26 8.24 4.90 0.49
C SER A 26 7.31 4.38 1.58
N THR A 27 6.58 3.32 1.27
CA THR A 27 5.57 2.73 2.15
C THR A 27 5.77 1.22 2.24
N LEU A 28 6.06 0.74 3.45
CA LEU A 28 6.24 -0.68 3.73
C LEU A 28 4.91 -1.29 4.20
N ILE A 29 4.36 -2.24 3.45
CA ILE A 29 3.19 -3.03 3.85
C ILE A 29 3.64 -4.42 4.27
N THR A 30 3.48 -4.74 5.55
CA THR A 30 3.77 -6.05 6.11
C THR A 30 2.48 -6.81 6.40
N THR A 31 2.33 -7.97 5.77
CA THR A 31 1.27 -8.94 6.07
C THR A 31 1.82 -10.04 6.97
N SER A 32 1.01 -11.07 7.27
CA SER A 32 1.51 -12.21 8.04
C SER A 32 2.61 -13.01 7.34
N ASN A 33 2.71 -12.91 6.01
CA ASN A 33 3.55 -13.80 5.20
C ASN A 33 4.44 -13.07 4.19
N PHE A 34 4.31 -11.75 4.06
CA PHE A 34 4.94 -11.01 2.96
C PHE A 34 5.14 -9.54 3.31
N ALA A 35 6.22 -8.95 2.82
CA ALA A 35 6.52 -7.53 2.94
C ALA A 35 6.71 -6.87 1.57
N TYR A 36 5.82 -5.93 1.26
CA TYR A 36 5.85 -5.10 0.07
C TYR A 36 6.46 -3.74 0.39
N LEU A 37 7.47 -3.29 -0.35
CA LEU A 37 7.95 -1.91 -0.29
C LEU A 37 7.46 -1.16 -1.52
N VAL A 38 6.47 -0.28 -1.34
CA VAL A 38 5.94 0.57 -2.41
C VAL A 38 6.73 1.87 -2.44
N ASP A 39 7.36 2.13 -3.57
CA ASP A 39 8.40 3.13 -3.83
C ASP A 39 9.63 3.00 -2.92
N CYS A 40 10.76 3.45 -3.43
CA CYS A 40 12.05 3.47 -2.76
C CYS A 40 12.77 4.79 -3.02
N GLY A 41 12.18 5.89 -2.55
CA GLY A 41 12.77 7.22 -2.67
C GLY A 41 14.06 7.41 -1.89
N ASP A 42 14.76 8.52 -2.16
CA ASP A 42 15.93 8.92 -1.37
C ASP A 42 15.60 9.00 0.13
N GLY A 43 16.55 8.54 0.96
CA GLY A 43 16.40 8.39 2.40
C GLY A 43 15.71 7.10 2.87
N THR A 44 15.04 6.35 1.97
CA THR A 44 14.32 5.11 2.31
C THR A 44 15.20 4.10 3.04
N VAL A 45 16.38 3.77 2.51
CA VAL A 45 17.27 2.76 3.10
C VAL A 45 17.73 3.17 4.51
N SER A 46 18.03 4.46 4.71
CA SER A 46 18.41 5.00 6.02
C SER A 46 17.27 4.94 7.04
N ARG A 47 16.03 5.13 6.59
CA ARG A 47 14.82 5.01 7.42
C ARG A 47 14.47 3.56 7.74
N LEU A 48 14.57 2.65 6.77
CA LEU A 48 14.35 1.21 6.99
C LEU A 48 15.27 0.65 8.08
N ARG A 49 16.51 1.13 8.19
CA ARG A 49 17.46 0.73 9.25
C ARG A 49 17.03 1.17 10.66
N GLN A 50 16.10 2.13 10.78
CA GLN A 50 15.57 2.62 12.06
C GLN A 50 14.28 1.91 12.47
N ILE A 51 13.68 1.14 11.56
CA ILE A 51 12.49 0.33 11.81
C ILE A 51 12.97 -1.09 12.19
N ASP A 52 12.14 -1.84 12.91
CA ASP A 52 12.41 -3.25 13.19
C ASP A 52 12.78 -4.00 11.91
N LYS A 53 13.72 -4.94 12.01
CA LYS A 53 14.29 -5.62 10.85
C LYS A 53 13.21 -6.41 10.11
N VAL A 54 12.78 -5.88 8.96
CA VAL A 54 11.87 -6.53 8.02
C VAL A 54 12.66 -6.92 6.77
N ASN A 55 12.53 -8.18 6.34
CA ASN A 55 13.00 -8.60 5.03
C ASN A 55 11.95 -8.16 4.00
N ILE A 56 12.36 -7.39 3.00
CA ILE A 56 11.48 -6.96 1.91
C ILE A 56 11.44 -8.09 0.89
N ASP A 57 10.25 -8.55 0.55
CA ASP A 57 10.04 -9.66 -0.38
C ASP A 57 9.79 -9.17 -1.82
N LEU A 58 9.15 -7.99 -1.97
CA LEU A 58 8.89 -7.35 -3.27
C LEU A 58 8.97 -5.83 -3.16
N VAL A 59 9.69 -5.21 -4.08
CA VAL A 59 9.65 -3.76 -4.30
C VAL A 59 8.65 -3.45 -5.42
N VAL A 60 7.83 -2.43 -5.23
CA VAL A 60 6.79 -2.02 -6.18
C VAL A 60 6.99 -0.54 -6.47
N ILE A 61 7.22 -0.15 -7.72
CA ILE A 61 7.49 1.24 -8.11
C ILE A 61 6.24 1.81 -8.78
N THR A 62 5.71 2.94 -8.32
CA THR A 62 4.49 3.58 -8.87
C THR A 62 4.73 4.32 -10.18
N GLU A 63 5.90 4.95 -10.31
CA GLU A 63 6.32 5.69 -11.49
C GLU A 63 7.86 5.70 -11.61
N ILE A 64 8.37 5.84 -12.83
CA ILE A 64 9.81 6.00 -13.05
C ILE A 64 10.15 7.47 -12.77
N GLY A 65 10.64 7.72 -11.57
CA GLY A 65 10.96 9.06 -11.09
C GLY A 65 12.06 9.03 -10.03
N SER A 66 12.78 10.15 -9.89
CA SER A 66 13.85 10.26 -8.91
C SER A 66 13.35 10.20 -7.46
N SER A 67 12.12 10.66 -7.19
CA SER A 67 11.49 10.52 -5.87
C SER A 67 11.09 9.10 -5.54
N GLU A 68 10.73 8.29 -6.53
CA GLU A 68 10.24 6.92 -6.31
C GLU A 68 11.38 5.91 -6.33
N MET A 69 12.48 6.23 -7.02
CA MET A 69 13.58 5.30 -7.23
C MET A 69 14.92 5.74 -6.63
N GLY A 70 15.02 6.94 -6.05
CA GLY A 70 16.30 7.51 -5.60
C GLY A 70 17.10 6.64 -4.61
N GLY A 71 16.43 5.80 -3.83
CA GLY A 71 17.04 4.83 -2.90
C GLY A 71 17.23 3.42 -3.46
N VAL A 72 16.70 3.11 -4.65
CA VAL A 72 16.59 1.74 -5.17
C VAL A 72 17.94 1.07 -5.36
N LEU A 73 18.94 1.81 -5.87
CA LEU A 73 20.28 1.28 -6.11
C LEU A 73 20.92 0.80 -4.81
N THR A 74 20.86 1.62 -3.76
CA THR A 74 21.40 1.25 -2.43
C THR A 74 20.61 0.09 -1.82
N LEU A 75 19.30 0.03 -2.03
CA LEU A 75 18.48 -1.09 -1.58
C LEU A 75 18.90 -2.40 -2.26
N GLY A 76 19.03 -2.42 -3.59
CA GLY A 76 19.47 -3.59 -4.35
C GLY A 76 20.86 -4.06 -3.93
N GLU A 77 21.81 -3.14 -3.79
CA GLU A 77 23.17 -3.42 -3.34
C GLU A 77 23.24 -4.03 -1.94
N THR A 78 22.43 -3.52 -1.01
CA THR A 78 22.39 -4.04 0.37
C THR A 78 21.69 -5.39 0.44
N SER A 79 20.58 -5.55 -0.31
CA SER A 79 19.86 -6.82 -0.44
C SER A 79 20.78 -7.90 -1.02
N ARG A 80 21.44 -7.63 -2.16
CA ARG A 80 22.35 -8.55 -2.84
C ARG A 80 23.47 -9.07 -1.93
N ARG A 81 24.09 -8.19 -1.15
CA ARG A 81 25.14 -8.59 -0.19
C ARG A 81 24.61 -9.48 0.94
N SER A 82 23.35 -9.31 1.33
CA SER A 82 22.74 -10.01 2.46
C SER A 82 22.11 -11.36 2.10
N THR A 83 21.33 -11.44 1.02
CA THR A 83 20.55 -12.64 0.63
C THR A 83 21.25 -13.47 -0.44
N ARG A 84 22.18 -12.86 -1.18
CA ARG A 84 22.78 -13.40 -2.42
C ARG A 84 21.77 -13.81 -3.49
N ARG A 85 20.52 -13.32 -3.43
CA ARG A 85 19.50 -13.50 -4.46
C ARG A 85 19.06 -12.12 -4.99
N PRO A 86 18.71 -12.01 -6.27
CA PRO A 86 18.12 -10.78 -6.79
C PRO A 86 16.82 -10.45 -6.05
N LEU A 87 16.61 -9.17 -5.74
CA LEU A 87 15.40 -8.68 -5.08
C LEU A 87 14.30 -8.53 -6.13
N PRO A 88 13.14 -9.20 -5.97
CA PRO A 88 12.00 -8.98 -6.85
C PRO A 88 11.60 -7.51 -6.83
N ILE A 89 11.44 -6.94 -8.02
CA ILE A 89 10.99 -5.57 -8.22
C ILE A 89 10.02 -5.51 -9.40
N VAL A 90 8.91 -4.82 -9.20
CA VAL A 90 7.90 -4.57 -10.24
C VAL A 90 7.60 -3.09 -10.36
N GLY A 91 7.29 -2.62 -11.56
CA GLY A 91 7.00 -1.21 -11.81
C GLY A 91 6.61 -0.96 -13.27
N PRO A 92 6.39 0.31 -13.67
CA PRO A 92 5.96 0.65 -15.02
C PRO A 92 6.89 0.15 -16.13
N PRO A 93 6.40 0.09 -17.38
CA PRO A 93 7.24 -0.11 -18.55
C PRO A 93 8.42 0.87 -18.57
N GLY A 94 9.63 0.36 -18.86
CA GLY A 94 10.88 1.12 -18.81
C GLY A 94 11.65 0.97 -17.49
N LEU A 95 11.11 0.26 -16.49
CA LEU A 95 11.77 0.00 -15.22
C LEU A 95 13.13 -0.68 -15.42
N LEU A 96 13.22 -1.68 -16.31
CA LEU A 96 14.48 -2.38 -16.55
C LEU A 96 15.56 -1.41 -17.06
N ALA A 97 15.22 -0.60 -18.06
CA ALA A 97 16.13 0.39 -18.62
C ALA A 97 16.58 1.44 -17.59
N ALA A 98 15.67 1.87 -16.71
CA ALA A 98 15.99 2.80 -15.63
C ALA A 98 16.97 2.16 -14.62
N LEU A 99 16.75 0.90 -14.23
CA LEU A 99 17.63 0.18 -13.31
C LEU A 99 19.00 -0.08 -13.93
N GLU A 100 19.08 -0.46 -15.21
CA GLU A 100 20.33 -0.61 -15.96
C GLU A 100 21.12 0.70 -16.03
N SER A 101 20.42 1.82 -16.24
CA SER A 101 21.03 3.14 -16.25
C SER A 101 21.60 3.54 -14.88
N LEU A 102 20.93 3.16 -13.78
CA LEU A 102 21.42 3.39 -12.41
C LEU A 102 22.56 2.43 -12.03
N ALA A 103 22.52 1.19 -12.52
CA ALA A 103 23.47 0.14 -12.17
C ALA A 103 24.90 0.46 -12.64
N VAL A 104 25.10 1.42 -13.56
CA VAL A 104 26.43 1.91 -13.95
C VAL A 104 27.23 2.48 -12.78
N LEU A 105 26.55 2.90 -11.71
CA LEU A 105 27.16 3.40 -10.47
C LEU A 105 27.41 2.29 -9.43
N SER A 106 26.99 1.05 -9.71
CA SER A 106 27.03 -0.08 -8.77
C SER A 106 28.13 -1.07 -9.11
N HIS A 107 28.56 -1.82 -8.11
CA HIS A 107 29.50 -2.94 -8.27
C HIS A 107 28.84 -4.25 -8.72
N PHE A 108 27.51 -4.29 -8.79
CA PHE A 108 26.72 -5.41 -9.28
C PHE A 108 25.91 -4.99 -10.50
N SER A 109 25.70 -5.93 -11.41
CA SER A 109 24.76 -5.75 -12.53
C SER A 109 23.30 -5.69 -12.04
N THR A 110 22.41 -5.16 -12.87
CA THR A 110 20.96 -5.15 -12.60
C THR A 110 20.43 -6.54 -12.30
N ALA A 111 20.78 -7.55 -13.11
CA ALA A 111 20.31 -8.93 -12.95
C ALA A 111 20.85 -9.61 -11.67
N GLU A 112 21.97 -9.16 -11.13
CA GLU A 112 22.45 -9.63 -9.83
C GLU A 112 21.67 -9.01 -8.67
N MET A 113 21.27 -7.74 -8.80
CA MET A 113 20.56 -7.02 -7.75
C MET A 113 19.05 -7.25 -7.76
N PHE A 114 18.45 -7.41 -8.95
CA PHE A 114 17.02 -7.35 -9.15
C PHE A 114 16.50 -8.45 -10.06
N ASP A 115 15.34 -8.99 -9.69
CA ASP A 115 14.48 -9.79 -10.57
C ASP A 115 13.33 -8.88 -11.02
N VAL A 116 13.42 -8.38 -12.26
CA VAL A 116 12.63 -7.23 -12.74
C VAL A 116 11.40 -7.70 -13.50
N THR A 117 10.23 -7.18 -13.11
CA THR A 117 8.98 -7.33 -13.84
C THR A 117 8.45 -5.95 -14.24
N GLU A 118 8.10 -5.76 -15.52
CA GLU A 118 7.40 -4.55 -15.96
C GLU A 118 5.89 -4.80 -15.92
N ALA A 119 5.15 -3.84 -15.35
CA ALA A 119 3.75 -3.98 -15.02
C ALA A 119 2.87 -3.79 -16.25
N GLU A 120 2.05 -4.80 -16.52
CA GLU A 120 0.98 -4.69 -17.50
C GLU A 120 -0.30 -4.15 -16.81
N PRO A 121 -1.04 -3.22 -17.44
CA PRO A 121 -2.28 -2.71 -16.88
C PRO A 121 -3.31 -3.79 -16.57
N ASN A 122 -3.98 -3.69 -15.42
CA ASN A 122 -5.04 -4.59 -14.98
C ASN A 122 -4.60 -6.07 -14.87
N THR A 123 -3.33 -6.29 -14.50
CA THR A 123 -2.78 -7.63 -14.27
C THR A 123 -2.46 -7.84 -12.80
N VAL A 124 -2.65 -9.09 -12.35
CA VAL A 124 -2.14 -9.55 -11.06
C VAL A 124 -0.64 -9.78 -11.22
N LEU A 125 0.15 -8.93 -10.60
CA LEU A 125 1.61 -8.96 -10.65
C LEU A 125 2.20 -9.95 -9.63
N HIS A 126 1.46 -10.21 -8.56
CA HIS A 126 1.90 -11.12 -7.51
C HIS A 126 0.69 -11.77 -6.83
N GLU A 127 0.77 -13.09 -6.65
CA GLU A 127 -0.19 -13.88 -5.88
C GLU A 127 0.56 -14.72 -4.83
N HIS A 128 0.20 -14.54 -3.56
CA HIS A 128 0.79 -15.33 -2.47
C HIS A 128 -0.20 -15.50 -1.31
N HIS A 129 -0.48 -16.74 -0.91
CA HIS A 129 -1.39 -17.06 0.19
C HIS A 129 -2.74 -16.31 0.13
N GLN A 130 -3.39 -16.34 -1.04
CA GLN A 130 -4.67 -15.66 -1.29
C GLN A 130 -4.62 -14.12 -1.17
N GLN A 131 -3.42 -13.54 -1.23
CA GLN A 131 -3.17 -12.12 -1.35
C GLN A 131 -2.72 -11.82 -2.79
N TYR A 132 -3.19 -10.71 -3.34
CA TYR A 132 -3.02 -10.33 -4.73
C TYR A 132 -2.56 -8.88 -4.79
N LEU A 133 -1.53 -8.61 -5.59
CA LEU A 133 -1.11 -7.27 -5.97
C LEU A 133 -1.51 -7.04 -7.43
N GLU A 134 -2.38 -6.08 -7.66
CA GLU A 134 -2.87 -5.72 -8.99
C GLU A 134 -2.39 -4.32 -9.39
N ALA A 135 -1.95 -4.18 -10.64
CA ALA A 135 -1.56 -2.90 -11.23
C ALA A 135 -2.78 -2.22 -11.86
N VAL A 136 -3.10 -1.01 -11.43
CA VAL A 136 -4.21 -0.21 -11.95
C VAL A 136 -3.63 0.97 -12.72
N PRO A 137 -3.86 1.07 -14.03
CA PRO A 137 -3.40 2.21 -14.81
C PRO A 137 -4.17 3.46 -14.37
N VAL A 138 -3.46 4.56 -14.14
CA VAL A 138 -4.06 5.85 -13.79
C VAL A 138 -3.49 6.93 -14.69
N ALA A 139 -4.38 7.63 -15.41
CA ALA A 139 -3.97 8.75 -16.23
C ALA A 139 -3.45 9.88 -15.33
N VAL A 140 -2.25 10.35 -15.66
CA VAL A 140 -1.62 11.51 -15.02
C VAL A 140 -2.01 12.77 -15.80
N ASN A 141 -1.94 12.68 -17.13
CA ASN A 141 -2.47 13.64 -18.09
C ASN A 141 -2.89 12.86 -19.37
N THR A 142 -3.12 13.54 -20.48
CA THR A 142 -3.58 12.90 -21.73
C THR A 142 -2.56 11.94 -22.36
N ASN A 143 -1.28 12.05 -22.02
CA ASN A 143 -0.18 11.34 -22.69
C ASN A 143 0.66 10.48 -21.72
N GLU A 144 0.37 10.54 -20.42
CA GLU A 144 1.17 9.91 -19.37
C GLU A 144 0.28 9.04 -18.47
N ILE A 145 0.73 7.80 -18.26
CA ILE A 145 0.09 6.83 -17.37
C ILE A 145 1.06 6.50 -16.25
N ALA A 146 0.58 6.62 -15.02
CA ALA A 146 1.22 6.07 -13.83
C ALA A 146 0.46 4.82 -13.39
N TYR A 147 1.00 4.11 -12.40
CA TYR A 147 0.37 2.93 -11.84
C TYR A 147 0.00 3.17 -10.38
N ALA A 148 -1.28 2.97 -10.08
CA ALA A 148 -1.71 2.68 -8.74
C ALA A 148 -1.60 1.17 -8.50
N TYR A 149 -1.43 0.78 -7.24
CA TYR A 149 -1.38 -0.62 -6.85
C TYR A 149 -2.44 -0.93 -5.84
N MET A 150 -3.14 -2.04 -6.08
CA MET A 150 -4.16 -2.57 -5.19
C MET A 150 -3.67 -3.88 -4.60
N LEU A 151 -3.42 -3.88 -3.29
CA LEU A 151 -3.12 -5.08 -2.52
C LEU A 151 -4.39 -5.55 -1.82
N PHE A 152 -4.84 -6.76 -2.09
CA PHE A 152 -6.05 -7.31 -1.48
C PHE A 152 -5.91 -8.80 -1.12
N GLU A 153 -6.69 -9.26 -0.14
CA GLU A 153 -6.87 -10.70 0.12
C GLU A 153 -8.28 -11.14 -0.29
N THR A 154 -8.40 -12.38 -0.78
CA THR A 154 -9.72 -12.92 -1.19
C THR A 154 -10.69 -12.99 -0.01
N PRO A 155 -12.01 -12.90 -0.28
CA PRO A 155 -13.02 -13.11 0.74
C PRO A 155 -12.85 -14.46 1.45
N LYS A 156 -12.92 -14.44 2.77
CA LYS A 156 -12.92 -15.66 3.58
C LYS A 156 -14.32 -16.26 3.55
N VAL A 157 -14.38 -17.57 3.73
CA VAL A 157 -15.64 -18.30 3.90
C VAL A 157 -16.44 -17.69 5.05
N GLY A 158 -17.75 -17.58 4.86
CA GLY A 158 -18.69 -17.07 5.85
C GLY A 158 -18.66 -17.84 7.18
N ARG A 159 -19.19 -17.23 8.24
CA ARG A 159 -19.29 -17.90 9.54
C ARG A 159 -20.28 -19.05 9.45
N VAL A 160 -19.89 -20.21 9.97
CA VAL A 160 -20.74 -21.39 10.05
C VAL A 160 -21.65 -21.25 11.27
N ASP A 161 -22.96 -21.38 11.06
CA ASP A 161 -23.93 -21.56 12.14
C ASP A 161 -23.88 -23.02 12.58
N ALA A 162 -23.02 -23.28 13.58
CA ALA A 162 -22.77 -24.63 14.08
C ALA A 162 -24.03 -25.30 14.67
N GLU A 163 -24.91 -24.52 15.31
CA GLU A 163 -26.14 -25.04 15.90
C GLU A 163 -27.17 -25.43 14.83
N LYS A 164 -27.33 -24.61 13.80
CA LYS A 164 -28.20 -24.93 12.67
C LYS A 164 -27.65 -26.09 11.85
N ALA A 165 -26.33 -26.12 11.61
CA ALA A 165 -25.66 -27.24 10.95
C ALA A 165 -25.88 -28.57 11.71
N ALA A 166 -25.70 -28.57 13.04
CA ALA A 166 -25.93 -29.74 13.87
C ALA A 166 -27.38 -30.22 13.82
N ARG A 167 -28.35 -29.30 13.88
CA ARG A 167 -29.80 -29.63 13.75
C ARG A 167 -30.15 -30.25 12.39
N LEU A 168 -29.43 -29.86 11.34
CA LEU A 168 -29.58 -30.41 9.99
C LEU A 168 -28.71 -31.66 9.73
N GLY A 169 -28.05 -32.19 10.76
CA GLY A 169 -27.29 -33.44 10.67
C GLY A 169 -25.91 -33.31 10.02
N ILE A 170 -25.40 -32.08 9.83
CA ILE A 170 -24.08 -31.81 9.26
C ILE A 170 -23.00 -32.02 10.32
N LYS A 171 -22.01 -32.87 10.01
CA LYS A 171 -20.91 -33.21 10.94
C LYS A 171 -19.59 -33.41 10.22
N GLY A 172 -18.48 -33.10 10.88
CA GLY A 172 -17.13 -33.47 10.44
C GLY A 172 -16.82 -33.05 9.00
N ALA A 173 -16.53 -34.03 8.14
CA ALA A 173 -16.16 -33.81 6.74
C ALA A 173 -17.26 -33.14 5.89
N ASP A 174 -18.53 -33.19 6.31
CA ASP A 174 -19.65 -32.53 5.64
C ASP A 174 -19.42 -31.01 5.52
N PHE A 175 -18.74 -30.40 6.50
CA PHE A 175 -18.40 -28.98 6.45
C PHE A 175 -17.46 -28.64 5.29
N SER A 176 -16.45 -29.47 5.01
CA SER A 176 -15.51 -29.20 3.92
C SER A 176 -16.20 -29.22 2.56
N ALA A 177 -17.18 -30.11 2.36
CA ALA A 177 -18.00 -30.14 1.15
C ALA A 177 -18.89 -28.89 1.03
N LEU A 178 -19.55 -28.49 2.11
CA LEU A 178 -20.35 -27.25 2.13
C LEU A 178 -19.50 -26.00 1.87
N VAL A 179 -18.28 -25.94 2.42
CA VAL A 179 -17.34 -24.84 2.17
C VAL A 179 -16.90 -24.76 0.70
N ARG A 180 -16.80 -25.90 0.01
CA ARG A 180 -16.54 -25.96 -1.45
C ARG A 180 -17.77 -25.64 -2.31
N GLY A 181 -18.92 -25.36 -1.69
CA GLY A 181 -20.16 -25.05 -2.41
C GLY A 181 -21.05 -26.25 -2.68
N GLU A 182 -20.67 -27.45 -2.25
CA GLU A 182 -21.42 -28.69 -2.49
C GLU A 182 -22.61 -28.80 -1.52
N SER A 183 -23.71 -29.43 -1.95
CA SER A 183 -24.83 -29.75 -1.05
C SER A 183 -24.61 -31.10 -0.38
N VAL A 184 -24.84 -31.17 0.93
CA VAL A 184 -24.64 -32.40 1.71
C VAL A 184 -25.94 -32.73 2.44
N ARG A 185 -26.44 -33.96 2.28
CA ARG A 185 -27.67 -34.44 2.93
C ARG A 185 -28.88 -33.51 2.71
N GLY A 186 -28.98 -32.90 1.53
CA GLY A 186 -30.05 -31.94 1.19
C GLY A 186 -29.87 -30.53 1.75
N VAL A 187 -28.80 -30.27 2.50
CA VAL A 187 -28.45 -28.94 3.03
C VAL A 187 -27.53 -28.24 2.04
N ARG A 188 -27.83 -26.99 1.70
CA ARG A 188 -26.98 -26.15 0.86
C ARG A 188 -26.05 -25.31 1.74
N PRO A 189 -24.89 -24.86 1.21
CA PRO A 189 -23.96 -24.00 1.94
C PRO A 189 -24.64 -22.79 2.59
N LYS A 190 -25.46 -22.05 1.82
CA LYS A 190 -26.18 -20.86 2.31
C LYS A 190 -27.19 -21.12 3.44
N ASP A 191 -27.59 -22.38 3.64
CA ASP A 191 -28.51 -22.74 4.71
C ASP A 191 -27.79 -22.73 6.08
N VAL A 192 -26.46 -22.90 6.12
CA VAL A 192 -25.67 -23.02 7.37
C VAL A 192 -24.39 -22.18 7.39
N ILE A 193 -23.97 -21.60 6.28
CA ILE A 193 -22.80 -20.71 6.15
C ILE A 193 -23.33 -19.32 5.80
N GLY A 194 -22.93 -18.33 6.59
CA GLY A 194 -23.25 -16.92 6.34
C GLY A 194 -22.58 -16.37 5.07
N PRO A 195 -22.79 -15.08 4.75
CA PRO A 195 -22.16 -14.46 3.60
C PRO A 195 -20.63 -14.50 3.70
N PRO A 196 -19.92 -14.50 2.55
CA PRO A 196 -18.45 -14.38 2.53
C PRO A 196 -18.01 -13.18 3.35
N ARG A 197 -16.94 -13.36 4.12
CA ARG A 197 -16.34 -12.30 4.92
C ARG A 197 -15.33 -11.57 4.06
N PRO A 198 -15.48 -10.26 3.83
CA PRO A 198 -14.58 -9.52 2.97
C PRO A 198 -13.14 -9.61 3.48
N GLY A 199 -12.21 -9.71 2.54
CA GLY A 199 -10.78 -9.58 2.80
C GLY A 199 -10.39 -8.10 2.95
N ARG A 200 -9.14 -7.87 3.35
CA ARG A 200 -8.54 -6.54 3.36
C ARG A 200 -8.25 -6.05 1.94
N ARG A 201 -8.37 -4.74 1.72
CA ARG A 201 -8.04 -4.05 0.47
C ARG A 201 -7.32 -2.72 0.75
N VAL A 202 -6.09 -2.59 0.26
CA VAL A 202 -5.27 -1.38 0.36
C VAL A 202 -4.94 -0.91 -1.05
N VAL A 203 -5.15 0.39 -1.31
CA VAL A 203 -4.85 1.01 -2.60
C VAL A 203 -3.83 2.11 -2.39
N ILE A 204 -2.80 2.16 -3.21
CA ILE A 204 -1.76 3.19 -3.20
C ILE A 204 -1.69 3.81 -4.59
N ALA A 205 -1.79 5.13 -4.66
CA ALA A 205 -1.57 5.89 -5.88
C ALA A 205 -0.55 7.01 -5.63
N GLY A 206 0.53 6.99 -6.43
CA GLY A 206 1.51 8.07 -6.53
C GLY A 206 0.86 9.28 -7.22
N ARG A 207 1.26 9.57 -8.45
CA ARG A 207 0.50 10.46 -9.35
C ARG A 207 -0.71 9.75 -9.94
N GLY A 208 -1.70 10.53 -10.36
CA GLY A 208 -2.93 10.04 -10.97
C GLY A 208 -4.13 10.95 -10.72
N ARG A 209 -4.91 11.20 -11.77
CA ARG A 209 -6.17 11.96 -11.69
C ARG A 209 -7.35 11.03 -11.34
N PRO A 210 -8.54 11.57 -10.97
CA PRO A 210 -9.71 10.79 -10.53
C PRO A 210 -10.39 9.96 -11.65
N THR A 211 -9.65 9.08 -12.33
CA THR A 211 -10.17 8.23 -13.42
C THR A 211 -11.13 7.15 -12.92
N GLN A 212 -11.87 6.55 -13.84
CA GLN A 212 -12.82 5.50 -13.49
C GLN A 212 -12.11 4.24 -12.94
N GLU A 213 -10.92 3.94 -13.45
CA GLU A 213 -10.07 2.84 -13.00
C GLU A 213 -9.63 3.06 -11.56
N LEU A 214 -9.14 4.26 -11.22
CA LEU A 214 -8.77 4.59 -9.83
C LEU A 214 -9.98 4.54 -8.90
N ARG A 215 -11.14 5.04 -9.34
CA ARG A 215 -12.40 4.93 -8.57
C ARG A 215 -12.79 3.49 -8.28
N ALA A 216 -12.79 2.64 -9.31
CA ALA A 216 -13.09 1.22 -9.17
C ALA A 216 -12.08 0.48 -8.25
N ALA A 217 -10.80 0.87 -8.29
CA ALA A 217 -9.79 0.37 -7.39
C ALA A 217 -10.07 0.78 -5.93
N LEU A 218 -10.50 2.02 -5.69
CA LEU A 218 -10.74 2.57 -4.36
C LEU A 218 -12.04 2.08 -3.72
N GLN A 219 -13.01 1.66 -4.51
CA GLN A 219 -14.35 1.31 -4.04
C GLN A 219 -14.33 0.32 -2.87
N ASN A 220 -14.92 0.71 -1.74
CA ASN A 220 -14.98 -0.08 -0.50
C ASN A 220 -13.62 -0.54 0.05
N SER A 221 -12.52 0.13 -0.31
CA SER A 221 -11.19 -0.20 0.22
C SER A 221 -11.07 0.14 1.72
N ASP A 222 -10.22 -0.62 2.42
CA ASP A 222 -9.95 -0.34 3.83
C ASP A 222 -9.05 0.89 3.97
N VAL A 223 -7.98 0.96 3.18
CA VAL A 223 -7.04 2.08 3.20
C VAL A 223 -6.76 2.54 1.79
N ALA A 224 -6.90 3.84 1.55
CA ALA A 224 -6.37 4.52 0.38
C ALA A 224 -5.18 5.38 0.78
N ILE A 225 -4.06 5.26 0.08
CA ILE A 225 -2.90 6.13 0.22
C ILE A 225 -2.77 6.93 -1.08
N LEU A 226 -3.08 8.22 -1.01
CA LEU A 226 -3.17 9.09 -2.18
C LEU A 226 -2.17 10.23 -2.05
N SER A 227 -1.45 10.53 -3.13
CA SER A 227 -0.54 11.68 -3.13
C SER A 227 -1.31 12.97 -3.39
N ALA A 228 -1.22 13.88 -2.43
CA ALA A 228 -1.87 15.18 -2.51
C ALA A 228 -0.90 16.28 -2.04
N PRO A 229 0.01 16.78 -2.89
CA PRO A 229 0.96 17.82 -2.50
C PRO A 229 0.33 19.22 -2.38
N PHE A 230 -0.87 19.42 -2.93
CA PHE A 230 -1.49 20.73 -3.09
C PHE A 230 -2.79 20.87 -2.30
N THR A 231 -3.03 22.08 -1.79
CA THR A 231 -4.34 22.57 -1.33
C THR A 231 -5.24 22.88 -2.52
N ASP A 232 -6.53 23.06 -2.27
CA ASP A 232 -7.54 23.23 -3.33
C ASP A 232 -7.33 24.52 -4.16
N ASP A 233 -6.79 25.57 -3.55
CA ASP A 233 -6.41 26.83 -4.20
C ASP A 233 -5.31 26.68 -5.27
N ARG A 234 -4.70 25.50 -5.38
CA ARG A 234 -3.67 25.15 -6.38
C ARG A 234 -4.12 24.04 -7.32
N LEU A 235 -5.43 23.90 -7.54
CA LEU A 235 -6.01 22.88 -8.43
C LEU A 235 -5.32 22.84 -9.80
N GLU A 236 -5.12 23.98 -10.46
CA GLU A 236 -4.49 24.04 -11.78
C GLU A 236 -3.08 23.41 -11.78
N VAL A 237 -2.28 23.69 -10.75
CA VAL A 237 -0.93 23.09 -10.60
C VAL A 237 -1.03 21.59 -10.34
N ALA A 238 -2.01 21.15 -9.55
CA ALA A 238 -2.25 19.75 -9.29
C ALA A 238 -2.61 19.00 -10.58
N GLU A 239 -3.46 19.60 -11.42
CA GLU A 239 -3.84 19.06 -12.73
C GLU A 239 -2.66 18.96 -13.69
N ASP A 240 -1.90 20.06 -13.85
CA ASP A 240 -0.74 20.11 -14.75
C ASP A 240 0.35 19.09 -14.38
N THR A 241 0.51 18.84 -13.08
CA THR A 241 1.50 17.89 -12.57
C THR A 241 0.92 16.48 -12.37
N GLY A 242 -0.38 16.28 -12.61
CA GLY A 242 -1.06 15.00 -12.49
C GLY A 242 -1.19 14.47 -11.06
N TYR A 243 -1.21 15.37 -10.07
CA TYR A 243 -1.47 15.07 -8.67
C TYR A 243 -2.92 15.39 -8.30
N LEU A 244 -3.37 14.92 -7.14
CA LEU A 244 -4.63 15.35 -6.52
C LEU A 244 -4.39 16.57 -5.63
N THR A 245 -5.39 17.43 -5.49
CA THR A 245 -5.46 18.28 -4.29
C THR A 245 -5.88 17.45 -3.06
N GLY A 246 -5.62 17.97 -1.86
CA GLY A 246 -6.12 17.33 -0.62
C GLY A 246 -7.64 17.18 -0.63
N TRP A 247 -8.33 18.18 -1.20
CA TRP A 247 -9.77 18.20 -1.39
C TRP A 247 -10.24 17.08 -2.31
N GLU A 248 -9.61 16.92 -3.48
CA GLU A 248 -9.96 15.88 -4.45
C GLU A 248 -9.75 14.48 -3.87
N ALA A 249 -8.64 14.27 -3.16
CA ALA A 249 -8.34 12.99 -2.51
C ALA A 249 -9.39 12.64 -1.44
N ALA A 250 -9.79 13.61 -0.60
CA ALA A 250 -10.83 13.40 0.40
C ALA A 250 -12.21 13.13 -0.22
N LYS A 251 -12.59 13.89 -1.25
CA LYS A 251 -13.82 13.66 -2.00
C LYS A 251 -13.85 12.28 -2.63
N LEU A 252 -12.77 11.89 -3.29
CA LEU A 252 -12.62 10.58 -3.90
C LEU A 252 -12.74 9.46 -2.86
N ALA A 253 -12.05 9.58 -1.72
CA ALA A 253 -12.15 8.60 -0.64
C ALA A 253 -13.57 8.47 -0.08
N ARG A 254 -14.28 9.58 0.10
CA ARG A 254 -15.68 9.57 0.55
C ARG A 254 -16.60 8.92 -0.48
N ASP A 255 -16.53 9.37 -1.73
CA ASP A 255 -17.45 8.95 -2.80
C ASP A 255 -17.29 7.45 -3.09
N GLU A 256 -16.08 6.90 -2.93
CA GLU A 256 -15.79 5.47 -3.12
C GLU A 256 -15.89 4.63 -1.82
N ASN A 257 -16.44 5.18 -0.74
CA ASN A 257 -16.65 4.49 0.54
C ASN A 257 -15.36 3.86 1.13
N VAL A 258 -14.24 4.58 1.04
CA VAL A 258 -12.98 4.18 1.66
C VAL A 258 -13.11 4.25 3.19
N ARG A 259 -12.51 3.30 3.92
CA ARG A 259 -12.64 3.26 5.39
C ARG A 259 -11.62 4.15 6.12
N LEU A 260 -10.48 4.45 5.50
CA LEU A 260 -9.48 5.43 5.96
C LEU A 260 -8.63 5.91 4.77
N CYS A 261 -8.40 7.21 4.65
CA CYS A 261 -7.54 7.79 3.62
C CYS A 261 -6.30 8.43 4.25
N ALA A 262 -5.12 8.07 3.74
CA ALA A 262 -3.85 8.66 4.11
C ALA A 262 -3.35 9.56 2.97
N LEU A 263 -3.16 10.85 3.25
CA LEU A 263 -2.58 11.78 2.29
C LEU A 263 -1.05 11.76 2.38
N GLN A 264 -0.41 11.25 1.34
CA GLN A 264 1.05 11.21 1.22
C GLN A 264 1.55 12.37 0.35
N ARG A 265 2.87 12.61 0.37
CA ARG A 265 3.54 13.64 -0.42
C ARG A 265 3.01 15.05 -0.15
N LEU A 266 2.59 15.34 1.09
CA LEU A 266 2.16 16.70 1.47
C LEU A 266 3.30 17.69 1.16
N GLY A 267 3.01 18.66 0.29
CA GLY A 267 4.00 19.59 -0.24
C GLY A 267 4.37 20.70 0.76
N PRO A 268 5.42 21.49 0.49
CA PRO A 268 5.78 22.64 1.32
C PRO A 268 4.85 23.84 1.10
N PHE A 269 3.92 23.75 0.16
CA PHE A 269 3.05 24.86 -0.25
C PHE A 269 2.04 25.28 0.81
N SER A 270 1.74 24.38 1.75
CA SER A 270 0.94 24.68 2.93
C SER A 270 1.41 23.82 4.12
N PRO A 271 1.18 24.27 5.37
CA PRO A 271 1.40 23.41 6.52
C PRO A 271 0.50 22.17 6.45
N PRO A 272 1.01 20.94 6.73
CA PRO A 272 0.22 19.72 6.67
C PRO A 272 -1.11 19.76 7.43
N TRP A 273 -1.16 20.43 8.59
CA TRP A 273 -2.37 20.55 9.39
C TRP A 273 -3.48 21.33 8.67
N TYR A 274 -3.13 22.33 7.86
CA TYR A 274 -4.09 23.16 7.14
C TYR A 274 -4.73 22.36 6.00
N GLN A 275 -3.90 21.66 5.22
CA GLN A 275 -4.36 20.82 4.13
C GLN A 275 -5.25 19.66 4.64
N LEU A 276 -4.89 19.05 5.77
CA LEU A 276 -5.73 18.03 6.42
C LEU A 276 -7.04 18.60 6.96
N GLN A 277 -7.03 19.84 7.48
CA GLN A 277 -8.24 20.51 7.96
C GLN A 277 -9.19 20.81 6.80
N GLU A 278 -8.68 21.35 5.69
CA GLU A 278 -9.44 21.63 4.47
C GLU A 278 -10.08 20.35 3.93
N ALA A 279 -9.27 19.33 3.66
CA ALA A 279 -9.71 18.04 3.15
C ALA A 279 -10.66 17.31 4.12
N GLY A 280 -10.43 17.44 5.43
CA GLY A 280 -11.24 16.86 6.50
C GLY A 280 -12.68 17.37 6.56
N GLN A 281 -13.00 18.52 5.92
CA GLN A 281 -14.38 19.00 5.79
C GLN A 281 -15.24 18.07 4.92
N PHE A 282 -14.60 17.28 4.04
CA PHE A 282 -15.28 16.37 3.12
C PHE A 282 -15.23 14.92 3.61
N PHE A 283 -14.15 14.53 4.27
CA PHE A 283 -13.96 13.17 4.75
C PHE A 283 -13.23 13.15 6.10
N ASP A 284 -13.93 12.74 7.16
CA ASP A 284 -13.45 12.80 8.54
C ASP A 284 -12.45 11.68 8.89
N ARG A 285 -12.33 10.64 8.05
CA ARG A 285 -11.37 9.53 8.22
C ARG A 285 -10.09 9.73 7.40
N LEU A 286 -9.57 10.94 7.48
CA LEU A 286 -8.38 11.39 6.77
C LEU A 286 -7.19 11.53 7.73
N VAL A 287 -6.01 11.08 7.32
CA VAL A 287 -4.77 11.24 8.10
C VAL A 287 -3.62 11.73 7.21
N GLY A 288 -2.73 12.54 7.77
CA GLY A 288 -1.47 12.92 7.13
C GLY A 288 -0.31 12.23 7.82
N PRO A 289 0.18 11.09 7.31
CA PRO A 289 1.30 10.38 7.90
C PRO A 289 2.59 11.21 7.92
N GLU A 290 3.40 10.95 8.93
CA GLU A 290 4.82 11.34 9.04
C GLU A 290 5.70 10.11 8.84
N ASP A 291 6.98 10.30 8.50
CA ASP A 291 7.95 9.22 8.47
C ASP A 291 7.93 8.45 9.81
N GLY A 292 7.73 7.13 9.75
CA GLY A 292 7.57 6.24 10.90
C GLY A 292 6.13 6.09 11.41
N SER A 293 5.15 6.76 10.81
CA SER A 293 3.73 6.55 11.14
C SER A 293 3.26 5.17 10.67
N ILE A 294 2.24 4.63 11.34
CA ILE A 294 1.74 3.27 11.11
C ILE A 294 0.23 3.28 10.96
N ILE A 295 -0.31 2.50 10.02
CA ILE A 295 -1.72 2.09 10.00
C ILE A 295 -1.80 0.58 10.21
N ARG A 296 -2.56 0.16 11.22
CA ARG A 296 -2.95 -1.25 11.38
C ARG A 296 -4.26 -1.50 10.65
N VAL A 297 -4.29 -2.53 9.80
CA VAL A 297 -5.46 -2.89 9.00
C VAL A 297 -5.95 -4.27 9.47
N PRO A 298 -6.95 -4.30 10.37
CA PRO A 298 -7.57 -5.56 10.77
C PRO A 298 -8.44 -6.10 9.65
N LEU A 299 -8.87 -7.36 9.79
CA LEU A 299 -9.95 -7.86 8.93
C LEU A 299 -11.16 -6.93 9.07
N PRO A 300 -11.94 -6.70 8.00
CA PRO A 300 -13.05 -5.78 8.08
C PRO A 300 -14.07 -6.10 9.18
N GLU A 301 -14.30 -7.38 9.47
CA GLU A 301 -15.16 -7.84 10.56
C GLU A 301 -14.60 -7.61 11.98
N ASN A 302 -13.28 -7.40 12.11
CA ASN A 302 -12.59 -7.23 13.39
C ASN A 302 -12.44 -5.75 13.77
N GLY A 303 -12.76 -4.82 12.88
CA GLY A 303 -12.68 -3.40 13.16
C GLY A 303 -12.30 -2.57 11.94
N ARG A 304 -12.07 -1.28 12.19
CA ARG A 304 -11.59 -0.31 11.19
C ARG A 304 -10.07 -0.18 11.25
N PRO A 305 -9.43 0.30 10.17
CA PRO A 305 -8.02 0.68 10.20
C PRO A 305 -7.71 1.68 11.32
N GLN A 306 -6.55 1.53 11.94
CA GLN A 306 -6.12 2.34 13.09
C GLN A 306 -4.81 3.04 12.78
N PHE A 307 -4.84 4.37 12.71
CA PHE A 307 -3.65 5.19 12.51
C PHE A 307 -2.93 5.47 13.83
N ARG A 308 -1.62 5.35 13.81
CA ARG A 308 -0.70 5.73 14.89
C ARG A 308 0.37 6.65 14.32
N ARG A 309 0.51 7.83 14.92
CA ARG A 309 1.58 8.77 14.58
C ARG A 309 2.95 8.17 14.90
N ALA A 310 3.97 8.64 14.19
CA ALA A 310 5.35 8.32 14.49
C ALA A 310 5.67 8.65 15.96
N VAL A 311 6.34 7.73 16.65
CA VAL A 311 6.88 8.03 17.97
C VAL A 311 8.22 8.69 17.75
N ALA A 312 8.40 9.93 18.23
CA ALA A 312 9.71 10.57 18.21
C ALA A 312 10.72 9.61 18.86
N PRO A 313 11.89 9.36 18.25
CA PRO A 313 12.87 8.46 18.84
C PRO A 313 13.15 8.93 20.26
N SER A 314 12.88 8.07 21.25
CA SER A 314 13.20 8.36 22.64
C SER A 314 14.69 8.73 22.64
N ARG A 315 15.02 9.97 23.01
CA ARG A 315 16.42 10.35 23.26
C ARG A 315 16.93 9.33 24.27
N ARG A 316 17.71 8.34 23.83
CA ARG A 316 18.49 7.54 24.77
C ARG A 316 19.28 8.57 25.54
N ARG A 317 18.99 8.71 26.84
CA ARG A 317 19.84 9.48 27.73
C ARG A 317 21.24 8.90 27.53
N GLN A 318 22.14 9.70 26.96
CA GLN A 318 23.55 9.53 27.22
C GLN A 318 23.72 9.88 28.70
N ASP A 319 23.35 8.95 29.58
CA ASP A 319 23.71 9.05 30.98
C ASP A 319 25.20 8.76 31.03
N GLY A 320 25.93 9.87 31.18
CA GLY A 320 27.34 10.08 31.44
C GLY A 320 28.23 8.85 31.56
N ALA A 321 29.10 8.68 30.57
CA ALA A 321 30.47 8.31 30.89
C ALA A 321 31.11 9.48 31.66
N ARG A 322 31.33 9.30 32.95
CA ARG A 322 32.39 9.95 33.72
C ARG A 322 33.40 8.88 34.10
#